data_AF-A0A7C3NIY0-F1
#
_entry.id   AF-A0A7C3NIY0-F1
#
_cell.length_a   1.000
_cell.length_b   1.000
_cell.length_c   1.000
_cell.angle_alpha   90.00
_cell.angle_beta   90.00
_cell.angle_gamma   90.00
#
_symmetry.space_group_name_H-M   'P 1'
#
loop_
_entity.id
_entity.type
_entity.pdbx_description
1 polymer ?
#
loop_
_entity_poly.entity_id
_entity_poly.type
_entity_poly.pdbx_seq_one_letter_code
_entity_poly.pdbx_strand_id
1 'polypeptide(L)'
;MKIFSARLPHGQFKSSELSFKPELAVKGGDSEIFETAVCCNEPLGLVTENAFLIFYCEWRGEAWRIFVRLRVVVNSRSEPETATELITAQKVGFSKMID
;
A
#
# COMPACT_ATOMS: atom_id res chain seq x y z
N MET A 1 2.37 -15.22 6.67
CA MET A 1 3.11 -14.01 6.27
C MET A 1 3.03 -13.03 7.42
N LYS A 2 4.05 -12.22 7.67
CA LYS A 2 4.00 -11.15 8.67
C LYS A 2 4.16 -9.81 7.97
N ILE A 3 3.25 -8.87 8.21
CA ILE A 3 3.32 -7.51 7.65
C ILE A 3 3.80 -6.56 8.75
N PHE A 4 4.89 -5.85 8.48
CA PHE A 4 5.57 -4.97 9.42
C PHE A 4 5.06 -3.54 9.33
N SER A 5 4.88 -3.04 8.11
CA SER A 5 4.43 -1.68 7.87
C SER A 5 3.72 -1.52 6.54
N ALA A 6 2.98 -0.43 6.45
CA ALA A 6 2.32 0.05 5.24
C ALA A 6 2.74 1.49 4.95
N ARG A 7 2.93 1.82 3.67
CA ARG A 7 3.27 3.18 3.21
C ARG A 7 2.42 3.57 2.02
N LEU A 8 1.94 4.81 2.04
CA LEU A 8 1.31 5.46 0.90
C LEU A 8 2.16 6.68 0.52
N PRO A 9 3.08 6.57 -0.45
CA PRO A 9 4.07 7.62 -0.72
C PRO A 9 3.59 8.66 -1.74
N HIS A 10 2.41 8.52 -2.33
CA HIS A 10 1.98 9.38 -3.44
C HIS A 10 1.73 10.81 -2.95
N GLY A 11 2.30 11.83 -3.60
CA GLY A 11 2.27 13.22 -3.10
C GLY A 11 0.86 13.77 -2.82
N GLN A 12 -0.12 13.35 -3.62
CA GLN A 12 -1.55 13.71 -3.54
C GLN A 12 -2.40 12.75 -2.69
N PHE A 13 -1.83 11.60 -2.32
CA PHE A 13 -2.47 10.53 -1.55
C PHE A 13 -1.42 9.89 -0.66
N LYS A 14 -1.05 10.61 0.41
CA LYS A 14 0.05 10.23 1.31
C LYS A 14 -0.40 10.04 2.75
N SER A 15 0.32 9.16 3.43
CA SER A 15 0.31 9.03 4.88
C SER A 15 1.74 8.85 5.40
N SER A 16 1.94 9.16 6.68
CA SER A 16 3.12 8.68 7.39
C SER A 16 3.15 7.16 7.37
N GLU A 17 4.34 6.56 7.42
CA GLU A 17 4.46 5.11 7.51
C GLU A 17 3.69 4.57 8.72
N LEU A 18 2.80 3.63 8.46
CA LEU A 18 2.05 2.93 9.50
C LEU A 18 2.84 1.68 9.89
N SER A 19 3.42 1.69 11.08
CA SER A 19 4.05 0.50 11.68
C SER A 19 3.02 -0.35 12.41
N PHE A 20 2.97 -1.66 12.13
CA PHE A 20 2.14 -2.61 12.86
C PHE A 20 2.93 -3.15 14.07
N LYS A 21 2.39 -2.95 15.28
CA LYS A 21 2.97 -3.44 16.53
C LYS A 21 1.84 -4.00 17.41
N PRO A 22 1.70 -5.34 17.56
CA PRO A 22 2.52 -6.39 16.94
C PRO A 22 2.35 -6.47 15.42
N GLU A 23 3.21 -7.24 14.72
CA GLU A 23 3.08 -7.42 13.28
C GLU A 23 1.72 -8.02 12.91
N LEU A 24 1.19 -7.61 11.76
CA LEU A 24 -0.06 -8.16 11.25
C LEU A 24 0.22 -9.51 10.59
N ALA A 25 -0.27 -10.59 11.19
CA ALA A 25 -0.02 -11.95 10.76
C ALA A 25 -1.17 -12.47 9.87
N VAL A 26 -0.87 -12.71 8.59
CA VAL A 26 -1.85 -13.24 7.62
C VAL A 26 -1.52 -14.70 7.29
N LYS A 27 -2.45 -15.63 7.54
CA LYS A 27 -2.32 -17.03 7.13
C LYS A 27 -2.98 -17.26 5.76
N GLY A 28 -2.67 -18.38 5.13
CA GLY A 28 -3.28 -18.73 3.85
C GLY A 28 -4.78 -18.98 4.03
N GLY A 29 -5.60 -18.27 3.25
CA GLY A 29 -7.07 -18.34 3.33
C GLY A 29 -7.69 -17.31 4.30
N ASP A 30 -6.89 -16.67 5.14
CA ASP A 30 -7.35 -15.65 6.07
C ASP A 30 -7.38 -14.27 5.40
N SER A 31 -8.13 -13.35 6.01
CA SER A 31 -8.17 -11.94 5.63
C SER A 31 -8.03 -11.10 6.88
N GLU A 32 -7.30 -10.00 6.75
CA GLU A 32 -7.06 -9.04 7.84
C GLU A 32 -7.42 -7.64 7.35
N ILE A 33 -7.87 -6.80 8.29
CA ILE A 33 -8.25 -5.42 8.00
C ILE A 33 -7.36 -4.49 8.83
N PHE A 34 -6.90 -3.42 8.20
CA PHE A 34 -6.26 -2.31 8.87
C PHE A 34 -6.82 -0.99 8.36
N GLU A 35 -6.70 0.06 9.16
CA GLU A 35 -7.14 1.40 8.81
C GLU A 35 -5.95 2.36 8.82
N THR A 36 -5.97 3.35 7.92
CA THR A 36 -4.96 4.41 7.88
C THR A 36 -5.59 5.70 7.37
N ALA A 37 -5.15 6.81 7.94
CA ALA A 37 -5.56 8.13 7.47
C ALA A 37 -4.66 8.57 6.32
N VAL A 38 -5.27 9.11 5.26
CA VAL A 38 -4.59 9.65 4.08
C VAL A 38 -4.94 11.11 3.93
N CYS A 39 -3.96 11.92 3.54
CA CYS A 39 -4.23 13.28 3.10
C CYS A 39 -4.67 13.24 1.64
N CYS A 40 -5.87 13.76 1.36
CA CYS A 40 -6.42 13.93 0.02
C CYS A 40 -7.08 15.32 -0.04
N ASN A 41 -6.56 16.21 -0.88
CA ASN A 41 -7.08 17.58 -1.07
C ASN A 41 -7.35 17.89 -2.55
N GLU A 42 -7.65 16.84 -3.31
CA GLU A 42 -7.82 16.95 -4.75
C GLU A 42 -9.25 17.35 -5.12
N PRO A 43 -9.44 18.07 -6.24
CA PRO A 43 -10.78 18.48 -6.68
C PRO A 43 -11.66 17.29 -7.05
N LEU A 44 -12.97 17.48 -6.91
CA LEU A 44 -14.00 16.50 -7.27
C LEU A 44 -13.82 16.02 -8.71
N GLY A 45 -13.83 14.69 -8.89
CA GLY A 45 -13.67 14.06 -10.20
C GLY A 45 -12.22 13.94 -10.69
N LEU A 46 -11.23 14.49 -9.96
CA LEU A 46 -9.84 14.19 -10.25
C LEU A 46 -9.55 12.71 -9.99
N VAL A 47 -8.88 12.09 -10.94
CA VAL A 47 -8.37 10.73 -10.83
C VAL A 47 -6.88 10.82 -10.50
N THR A 48 -6.49 10.30 -9.34
CA THR A 48 -5.07 10.06 -9.04
C THR A 48 -4.67 8.71 -9.60
N GLU A 49 -3.90 8.72 -10.69
CA GLU A 49 -3.33 7.52 -11.29
C GLU A 49 -2.01 7.14 -10.61
N ASN A 50 -1.68 5.84 -10.61
CA ASN A 50 -0.43 5.31 -10.03
C ASN A 50 -0.26 5.62 -8.53
N ALA A 51 -1.35 5.75 -7.78
CA ALA A 51 -1.27 5.75 -6.33
C ALA A 51 -0.83 4.34 -5.86
N PHE A 52 0.07 4.28 -4.89
CA PHE A 52 0.56 3.00 -4.37
C PHE A 52 0.30 2.89 -2.87
N LEU A 53 -0.14 1.70 -2.47
CA LEU A 53 -0.02 1.19 -1.12
C LEU A 53 1.09 0.13 -1.13
N ILE A 54 2.11 0.34 -0.32
CA ILE A 54 3.28 -0.54 -0.24
C ILE A 54 3.30 -1.21 1.13
N PHE A 55 3.28 -2.54 1.14
CA PHE A 55 3.51 -3.31 2.37
C PHE A 55 4.93 -3.82 2.43
N TYR A 56 5.52 -3.73 3.61
CA TYR A 56 6.77 -4.43 3.96
C TYR A 56 6.40 -5.66 4.76
N CYS A 57 6.86 -6.83 4.31
CA CYS A 57 6.50 -8.09 4.93
C CYS A 57 7.63 -9.11 4.91
N GLU A 58 7.50 -10.12 5.77
CA GLU A 58 8.32 -11.32 5.75
C GLU A 58 7.48 -12.51 5.35
N TRP A 59 8.05 -13.32 4.46
CA TRP A 59 7.52 -14.61 4.10
C TRP A 59 8.65 -15.61 3.91
N ARG A 60 8.57 -16.74 4.64
CA ARG A 60 9.58 -17.81 4.65
C ARG A 60 10.99 -17.32 4.99
N GLY A 61 11.11 -16.42 5.98
CA GLY A 61 12.39 -15.88 6.44
C GLY A 61 13.03 -14.85 5.50
N GLU A 62 12.30 -14.42 4.48
CA GLU A 62 12.78 -13.48 3.47
C GLU A 62 11.96 -12.19 3.50
N ALA A 63 12.60 -11.06 3.23
CA ALA A 63 11.94 -9.76 3.18
C ALA A 63 11.35 -9.48 1.78
N TRP A 64 10.12 -8.98 1.76
CA TRP A 64 9.35 -8.68 0.55
C TRP A 64 8.71 -7.30 0.62
N ARG A 65 8.48 -6.73 -0.56
CA ARG A 65 7.61 -5.59 -0.77
C ARG A 65 6.43 -6.02 -1.62
N ILE A 66 5.22 -5.72 -1.16
CA ILE A 66 3.99 -5.89 -1.95
C ILE A 66 3.55 -4.49 -2.38
N PHE A 67 3.40 -4.30 -3.69
CA PHE A 67 2.93 -3.06 -4.30
C PHE A 67 1.49 -3.25 -4.75
N VAL A 68 0.60 -2.48 -4.15
CA VAL A 68 -0.81 -2.40 -4.54
C VAL A 68 -0.98 -1.09 -5.29
N ARG A 69 -1.21 -1.17 -6.61
CA ARG A 69 -1.54 -0.02 -7.44
C ARG A 69 -3.03 0.28 -7.29
N LEU A 70 -3.33 1.51 -6.92
CA LEU A 70 -4.66 2.02 -6.67
C LEU A 70 -5.01 3.08 -7.71
N ARG A 71 -6.24 3.03 -8.18
CA ARG A 71 -6.93 4.18 -8.77
C ARG A 71 -7.69 4.89 -7.67
N VAL A 72 -7.47 6.18 -7.49
CA VAL A 72 -8.20 6.98 -6.50
C VAL A 72 -9.03 8.04 -7.22
N VAL A 73 -10.31 8.16 -6.89
CA VAL A 73 -11.21 9.18 -7.41
C VAL A 73 -11.87 9.91 -6.26
N VAL A 74 -11.87 11.23 -6.29
CA VAL A 74 -12.64 12.03 -5.32
C VAL A 74 -14.10 12.08 -5.75
N ASN A 75 -14.98 11.49 -4.94
CA ASN A 75 -16.40 11.40 -5.22
C ASN A 75 -17.14 12.72 -4.95
N SER A 76 -18.46 12.72 -5.19
CA SER A 76 -19.30 13.93 -5.01
C SER A 76 -19.41 14.45 -3.57
N ARG A 77 -18.95 13.67 -2.58
CA ARG A 77 -18.87 14.06 -1.17
C ARG A 77 -17.48 14.56 -0.76
N SER A 78 -16.58 14.73 -1.72
CA SER A 78 -15.16 15.05 -1.48
C SER A 78 -14.42 13.96 -0.70
N GLU A 79 -14.84 12.70 -0.83
CA GLU A 79 -14.20 11.54 -0.21
C GLU A 79 -13.42 10.75 -1.26
N PRO A 80 -12.24 10.19 -0.93
CA PRO A 80 -11.50 9.34 -1.85
C PRO A 80 -12.13 7.95 -1.94
N GLU A 81 -12.49 7.54 -3.15
CA GLU A 81 -12.85 6.16 -3.48
C GLU A 81 -11.68 5.48 -4.18
N THR A 82 -11.39 4.24 -3.79
CA THR A 82 -10.23 3.49 -4.30
C THR A 82 -10.65 2.21 -5.00
N ALA A 83 -10.00 1.89 -6.12
CA ALA A 83 -10.05 0.57 -6.74
C ALA A 83 -8.64 0.01 -6.91
N THR A 84 -8.44 -1.26 -6.58
CA THR A 84 -7.18 -1.97 -6.82
C THR A 84 -7.07 -2.30 -8.30
N GLU A 85 -6.04 -1.79 -8.97
CA GLU A 85 -5.77 -2.07 -10.38
C GLU A 85 -4.81 -3.25 -10.55
N LEU A 86 -3.81 -3.36 -9.68
CA LEU A 86 -2.76 -4.37 -9.79
C LEU A 86 -2.09 -4.62 -8.44
N ILE A 87 -1.76 -5.88 -8.17
CA ILE A 87 -0.90 -6.26 -7.04
C ILE A 87 0.33 -6.98 -7.58
N THR A 88 1.52 -6.54 -7.16
CA THR A 88 2.78 -7.23 -7.44
C THR A 88 3.58 -7.42 -6.16
N ALA A 89 4.46 -8.41 -6.14
CA ALA A 89 5.36 -8.67 -5.03
C ALA A 89 6.81 -8.77 -5.52
N GLN A 90 7.73 -8.19 -4.77
CA GLN A 90 9.15 -8.20 -5.09
C GLN A 90 9.96 -8.53 -3.84
N LYS A 91 10.89 -9.49 -3.96
CA LYS A 91 11.86 -9.79 -2.92
C LYS A 91 12.80 -8.58 -2.75
N VAL A 92 13.07 -8.18 -1.50
CA VAL A 92 14.03 -7.11 -1.23
C VAL A 92 15.43 -7.56 -1.67
N GLY A 93 16.17 -6.66 -2.33
CA GLY A 93 17.52 -6.96 -2.82
C GLY A 93 17.60 -7.82 -4.09
N PHE A 94 16.46 -8.10 -4.75
CA PHE A 94 16.44 -8.88 -6.00
C PHE A 94 17.15 -8.18 -7.17
N SER A 95 17.06 -6.85 -7.26
CA SER A 95 17.79 -6.03 -8.22
C SER A 95 19.09 -5.50 -7.62
N LYS A 96 20.10 -6.36 -7.50
CA LYS A 96 21.49 -5.86 -7.40
C LYS A 96 21.90 -5.39 -8.80
N MET A 97 22.26 -4.12 -8.93
CA MET A 97 23.00 -3.64 -10.10
C MET A 97 24.28 -4.47 -10.20
N ILE A 98 24.53 -5.04 -11.37
CA ILE A 98 25.84 -5.60 -11.70
C ILE A 98 26.72 -4.38 -11.95
N ASP A 99 27.68 -4.12 -11.06
CA ASP A 99 28.78 -3.19 -11.30
C ASP A 99 29.79 -3.79 -12.30
#